data_AF-A0A9X8D8C3-F1
#
_entry.id   AF-A0A9X8D8C3-F1
#
_cell.length_a   1.000
_cell.length_b   1.000
_cell.length_c   1.000
_cell.angle_alpha   90.00
_cell.angle_beta   90.00
_cell.angle_gamma   90.00
#
_symmetry.space_group_name_H-M   'P 1'
#
loop_
_entity.id
_entity.type
_entity.pdbx_description
1 polymer ?
#
loop_
_entity_poly.entity_id
_entity_poly.type
_entity_poly.pdbx_seq_one_letter_code
_entity_poly.pdbx_strand_id
1 'polypeptide(L)'
;MNKPSNARVLRRAGTLALSALIAWTIAGCASVKDQYAASADAQQRAAAELAADAKAGATVDTQATYLKLVDQMQKEDLWFASLAHIDALEQRWGISPESTRVRADALRQTGQAVLAEAAYKHLLTTPLESAGYRGLGLLAGARGSYAEAAQLLGQAQRRSPTDALLLSDLGYANLKAGRLEDARLPLMQALQLRPDSAQAQANLALYLEVTNQQDQARALMDANRMPEATRRAVREAAQQIRVLPPSPGPIAVFPSAIAEPATTPLTLKRSRWSGTGGPMQATASVVEAPLTLNSPSRGTP
;
A
#
# COMPACT_ATOMS: atom_id res chain seq x y z
N MET A 1 -0.38 -5.31 106.95
CA MET A 1 0.10 -4.17 106.14
C MET A 1 1.04 -4.68 105.05
N ASN A 2 1.07 -3.98 103.92
CA ASN A 2 1.97 -4.09 102.75
C ASN A 2 1.64 -5.08 101.61
N LYS A 3 0.91 -4.56 100.61
CA LYS A 3 1.26 -4.65 99.17
C LYS A 3 2.40 -3.63 98.90
N PRO A 4 3.23 -3.72 97.82
CA PRO A 4 2.93 -4.15 96.44
C PRO A 4 4.06 -5.06 95.86
N SER A 5 4.19 -5.48 94.59
CA SER A 5 4.03 -4.76 93.33
C SER A 5 3.95 -5.68 92.09
N ASN A 6 3.21 -5.16 91.10
CA ASN A 6 2.96 -5.75 89.79
C ASN A 6 4.19 -5.59 88.88
N ALA A 7 5.11 -6.57 88.88
CA ALA A 7 6.30 -6.53 88.02
C ALA A 7 6.37 -7.64 86.95
N ARG A 8 5.29 -8.42 86.72
CA ARG A 8 5.32 -9.57 85.80
C ARG A 8 4.71 -9.35 84.42
N VAL A 9 4.01 -8.24 84.16
CA VAL A 9 3.26 -8.08 82.89
C VAL A 9 4.04 -7.31 81.82
N LEU A 10 5.05 -6.50 82.17
CA LEU A 10 5.73 -5.64 81.19
C LEU A 10 6.88 -6.33 80.41
N ARG A 11 7.31 -7.54 80.80
CA ARG A 11 8.49 -8.18 80.20
C ARG A 11 8.21 -9.15 79.04
N ARG A 12 6.95 -9.49 78.77
CA ARG A 12 6.59 -10.40 77.65
C ARG A 12 6.07 -9.68 76.40
N ALA A 13 5.73 -8.39 76.49
CA ALA A 13 5.29 -7.60 75.33
C ALA A 13 6.44 -6.99 74.51
N GLY A 14 7.61 -6.77 75.12
CA GLY A 14 8.77 -6.16 74.44
C GLY A 14 9.53 -7.10 73.49
N THR A 15 9.42 -8.41 73.67
CA THR A 15 10.18 -9.39 72.86
C THR A 15 9.46 -9.85 71.60
N LEU A 16 8.15 -9.64 71.48
CA LEU A 16 7.40 -9.95 70.25
C LEU A 16 7.33 -8.77 69.27
N ALA A 17 7.47 -7.53 69.75
CA ALA A 17 7.49 -6.34 68.91
C ALA A 17 8.85 -6.11 68.21
N LEU A 18 9.95 -6.58 68.80
CA LEU A 18 11.30 -6.40 68.23
C LEU A 18 11.63 -7.42 67.14
N SER A 19 11.06 -8.64 67.20
CA SER A 19 11.22 -9.64 66.14
C SER A 19 10.37 -9.35 64.89
N ALA A 20 9.26 -8.64 65.04
CA ALA A 20 8.41 -8.24 63.92
C ALA A 20 9.01 -7.08 63.10
N LEU A 21 9.75 -6.17 63.74
CA LEU A 21 10.41 -5.05 63.05
C LEU A 21 11.65 -5.48 62.23
N ILE A 22 12.41 -6.47 62.71
CA ILE A 22 13.61 -6.97 62.01
C ILE A 22 13.24 -7.83 60.79
N ALA A 23 12.07 -8.49 60.81
CA ALA A 23 11.57 -9.25 59.67
C ALA A 23 11.11 -8.35 58.50
N TRP A 24 10.74 -7.09 58.75
CA TRP A 24 10.30 -6.16 57.70
C TRP A 24 11.45 -5.40 57.02
N THR A 25 12.62 -5.28 57.64
CA THR A 25 13.78 -4.62 57.02
C THR A 25 14.61 -5.54 56.12
N ILE A 26 14.47 -6.87 56.23
CA ILE A 26 15.22 -7.83 55.41
C ILE A 26 14.48 -8.16 54.08
N ALA A 27 13.18 -7.86 53.98
CA ALA A 27 12.40 -8.05 52.75
C ALA A 27 12.65 -6.96 51.67
N GLY A 28 13.27 -5.83 52.01
CA GLY A 28 13.50 -4.71 51.09
C GLY A 28 14.75 -4.86 50.19
N CYS A 29 15.78 -5.60 50.62
CA CYS A 29 17.05 -5.66 49.89
C CYS A 29 17.05 -6.64 48.71
N ALA A 30 16.16 -7.64 48.72
CA ALA A 30 16.00 -8.56 47.59
C ALA A 30 15.31 -7.86 46.39
N SER A 31 14.29 -7.04 46.66
CA SER A 31 13.51 -6.36 45.62
C SER A 31 14.30 -5.31 44.83
N VAL A 32 15.30 -4.66 45.45
CA VAL A 32 16.12 -3.63 44.77
C VAL A 32 17.13 -4.30 43.83
N LYS A 33 17.73 -5.43 44.24
CA LYS A 33 18.71 -6.15 43.42
C LYS A 33 18.08 -6.73 42.15
N ASP A 34 16.85 -7.23 42.26
CA ASP A 34 16.07 -7.73 41.11
C ASP A 34 15.63 -6.60 40.17
N GLN A 35 15.29 -5.42 40.71
CA GLN A 35 14.98 -4.24 39.89
C GLN A 35 16.20 -3.72 39.12
N TYR A 36 17.39 -3.70 39.74
CA TYR A 36 18.62 -3.31 39.04
C TYR A 36 19.02 -4.34 37.98
N ALA A 37 18.94 -5.63 38.27
CA ALA A 37 19.23 -6.69 37.31
C ALA A 37 18.28 -6.63 36.09
N ALA A 38 16.97 -6.42 36.31
CA ALA A 38 16.00 -6.26 35.23
C ALA A 38 16.28 -5.01 34.37
N SER A 39 16.73 -3.91 34.98
CA SER A 39 17.10 -2.69 34.24
C SER A 39 18.39 -2.84 33.43
N ALA A 40 19.38 -3.57 33.97
CA ALA A 40 20.62 -3.89 33.28
C ALA A 40 20.39 -4.85 32.11
N ASP A 41 19.53 -5.86 32.29
CA ASP A 41 19.12 -6.78 31.24
C ASP A 41 18.35 -6.05 30.13
N ALA A 42 17.47 -5.10 30.49
CA ALA A 42 16.78 -4.26 29.52
C ALA A 42 17.74 -3.36 28.73
N GLN A 43 18.73 -2.75 29.40
CA GLN A 43 19.76 -1.95 28.75
C GLN A 43 20.66 -2.78 27.83
N GLN A 44 21.03 -4.00 28.24
CA GLN A 44 21.82 -4.90 27.41
C GLN A 44 21.05 -5.41 26.19
N ARG A 45 19.76 -5.70 26.32
CA ARG A 45 18.90 -6.04 25.18
C ARG A 45 18.76 -4.86 24.22
N ALA A 46 18.50 -3.67 24.74
CA ALA A 46 18.46 -2.45 23.92
C ALA A 46 19.80 -2.18 23.20
N ALA A 47 20.93 -2.37 23.89
CA ALA A 47 22.25 -2.23 23.28
C ALA A 47 22.54 -3.32 22.23
N ALA A 48 22.08 -4.55 22.46
CA ALA A 48 22.21 -5.65 21.51
C ALA A 48 21.32 -5.46 20.28
N GLU A 49 20.10 -4.94 20.45
CA GLU A 49 19.20 -4.53 19.36
C GLU A 49 19.83 -3.40 18.56
N LEU A 50 20.31 -2.33 19.20
CA LEU A 50 21.03 -1.25 18.53
C LEU A 50 22.28 -1.73 17.78
N ALA A 51 23.02 -2.71 18.32
CA ALA A 51 24.17 -3.30 17.66
C ALA A 51 23.78 -4.21 16.49
N ALA A 52 22.65 -4.92 16.60
CA ALA A 52 22.08 -5.73 15.52
C ALA A 52 21.55 -4.83 14.40
N ASP A 53 20.89 -3.73 14.74
CA ASP A 53 20.40 -2.71 13.82
C ASP A 53 21.56 -1.98 13.13
N ALA A 54 22.63 -1.66 13.86
CA ALA A 54 23.87 -1.12 13.29
C ALA A 54 24.52 -2.10 12.32
N LYS A 55 24.54 -3.40 12.64
CA LYS A 55 25.04 -4.46 11.74
C LYS A 55 24.14 -4.68 10.52
N ALA A 56 22.82 -4.65 10.68
CA ALA A 56 21.86 -4.73 9.58
C ALA A 56 22.02 -3.51 8.66
N GLY A 57 22.15 -2.31 9.23
CA GLY A 57 22.43 -1.07 8.51
C GLY A 57 23.80 -1.03 7.82
N ALA A 58 24.78 -1.78 8.33
CA ALA A 58 26.10 -1.96 7.71
C ALA A 58 26.09 -2.91 6.49
N THR A 59 25.03 -3.69 6.30
CA THR A 59 24.86 -4.55 5.10
C THR A 59 24.08 -3.87 3.97
N VAL A 60 23.57 -2.66 4.21
CA VAL A 60 22.78 -1.86 3.26
C VAL A 60 23.59 -0.63 2.85
N ASP A 61 24.52 -0.81 1.92
CA ASP A 61 25.50 0.22 1.55
C ASP A 61 24.94 1.36 0.69
N THR A 62 23.73 1.23 0.15
CA THR A 62 23.13 2.28 -0.69
C THR A 62 21.73 2.69 -0.24
N GLN A 63 21.42 3.98 -0.41
CA GLN A 63 20.09 4.54 -0.18
C GLN A 63 18.99 3.75 -0.93
N ALA A 64 19.29 3.34 -2.17
CA ALA A 64 18.36 2.56 -2.99
C ALA A 64 18.05 1.16 -2.40
N THR A 65 19.06 0.49 -1.83
CA THR A 65 18.83 -0.81 -1.16
C THR A 65 18.00 -0.62 0.11
N TYR A 66 18.22 0.47 0.86
CA TYR A 66 17.45 0.76 2.07
C TYR A 66 15.99 1.13 1.76
N LEU A 67 15.73 1.86 0.67
CA LEU A 67 14.37 2.10 0.18
C LEU A 67 13.64 0.80 -0.17
N LYS A 68 14.33 -0.19 -0.77
CA LYS A 68 13.74 -1.51 -1.04
C LYS A 68 13.36 -2.26 0.24
N LEU A 69 14.16 -2.13 1.31
CA LEU A 69 13.80 -2.68 2.62
C LEU A 69 12.49 -2.04 3.12
N VAL A 70 12.40 -0.70 3.08
CA VAL A 70 11.17 0.02 3.46
C VAL A 70 9.98 -0.45 2.61
N ASP A 71 10.11 -0.54 1.29
CA ASP A 71 9.04 -1.04 0.42
C ASP A 71 8.63 -2.48 0.76
N GLN A 72 9.58 -3.34 1.15
CA GLN A 72 9.29 -4.72 1.57
C GLN A 72 8.50 -4.73 2.88
N MET A 73 8.92 -3.94 3.88
CA MET A 73 8.18 -3.81 5.14
C MET A 73 6.74 -3.36 4.91
N GLN A 74 6.54 -2.40 4.00
CA GLN A 74 5.21 -1.92 3.64
C GLN A 74 4.34 -2.98 2.98
N LYS A 75 4.91 -3.85 2.13
CA LYS A 75 4.18 -4.99 1.54
C LYS A 75 3.76 -6.03 2.58
N GLU A 76 4.47 -6.11 3.70
CA GLU A 76 4.17 -6.98 4.84
C GLU A 76 3.28 -6.26 5.89
N ASP A 77 2.72 -5.10 5.54
CA ASP A 77 1.89 -4.26 6.41
C ASP A 77 2.59 -3.76 7.70
N LEU A 78 3.93 -3.76 7.72
CA LEU A 78 4.75 -3.27 8.83
C LEU A 78 4.91 -1.74 8.79
N TRP A 79 3.79 -1.02 8.72
CA TRP A 79 3.74 0.42 8.47
C TRP A 79 4.46 1.25 9.56
N PHE A 80 4.25 0.94 10.83
CA PHE A 80 4.91 1.66 11.95
C PHE A 80 6.42 1.44 11.97
N ALA A 81 6.86 0.20 11.76
CA ALA A 81 8.27 -0.11 11.67
C ALA A 81 8.91 0.58 10.45
N SER A 82 8.19 0.62 9.31
CA SER A 82 8.67 1.33 8.11
C SER A 82 8.90 2.82 8.38
N LEU A 83 8.07 3.49 9.20
CA LEU A 83 8.28 4.90 9.56
C LEU A 83 9.60 5.11 10.30
N ALA A 84 9.93 4.25 11.27
CA ALA A 84 11.20 4.33 11.99
C ALA A 84 12.41 4.13 11.06
N HIS A 85 12.32 3.19 10.11
CA HIS A 85 13.35 2.99 9.10
C HIS A 85 13.46 4.18 8.13
N ILE A 86 12.35 4.83 7.80
CA ILE A 86 12.36 6.04 6.98
C ILE A 86 13.02 7.20 7.75
N ASP A 87 12.77 7.34 9.05
CA ASP A 87 13.47 8.34 9.89
C ASP A 87 14.99 8.12 9.85
N ALA A 88 15.44 6.87 10.00
CA ALA A 88 16.87 6.52 9.91
C ALA A 88 17.45 6.76 8.49
N LEU A 89 16.70 6.41 7.44
CA LEU A 89 17.07 6.65 6.04
C LEU A 89 17.30 8.15 5.80
N GLU A 90 16.34 8.99 6.19
CA GLU A 90 16.39 10.43 5.96
C GLU A 90 17.46 11.12 6.83
N GLN A 91 17.75 10.62 8.03
CA GLN A 91 18.88 11.10 8.82
C GLN A 91 20.23 10.81 8.14
N ARG A 92 20.37 9.65 7.49
CA ARG A 92 21.63 9.21 6.87
C ARG A 92 21.87 9.83 5.49
N TRP A 93 20.82 9.91 4.66
CA TRP A 93 20.94 10.32 3.25
C TRP A 93 20.16 11.58 2.90
N GLY A 94 19.44 12.18 3.85
CA GLY A 94 18.56 13.31 3.60
C GLY A 94 17.20 12.92 3.02
N ILE A 95 16.30 13.89 2.98
CA ILE A 95 14.95 13.74 2.41
C ILE A 95 15.05 13.79 0.88
N SER A 96 14.59 12.74 0.22
CA SER A 96 14.42 12.64 -1.23
C SER A 96 12.95 12.44 -1.63
N PRO A 97 12.55 12.68 -2.89
CA PRO A 97 11.20 12.38 -3.36
C PRO A 97 10.77 10.93 -3.09
N GLU A 98 11.66 9.96 -3.25
CA GLU A 98 11.41 8.54 -3.00
C GLU A 98 11.14 8.28 -1.51
N SER A 99 11.94 8.87 -0.61
CA SER A 99 11.70 8.78 0.84
C SER A 99 10.38 9.44 1.24
N THR A 100 10.07 10.61 0.69
CA THR A 100 8.80 11.31 0.90
C THR A 100 7.62 10.47 0.46
N ARG A 101 7.74 9.75 -0.67
CA ARG A 101 6.69 8.85 -1.16
C ARG A 101 6.41 7.72 -0.18
N VAL A 102 7.43 6.95 0.22
CA VAL A 102 7.23 5.83 1.17
C VAL A 102 6.74 6.34 2.53
N ARG A 103 7.19 7.52 2.97
CA ARG A 103 6.69 8.16 4.20
C ARG A 103 5.22 8.50 4.09
N ALA A 104 4.80 9.14 2.99
CA ALA A 104 3.41 9.49 2.76
C ALA A 104 2.49 8.26 2.77
N ASP A 105 2.94 7.17 2.13
CA ASP A 105 2.23 5.89 2.13
C ASP A 105 2.07 5.32 3.55
N ALA A 106 3.14 5.30 4.35
CA ALA A 106 3.09 4.82 5.73
C ALA A 106 2.24 5.72 6.66
N LEU A 107 2.32 7.05 6.51
CA LEU A 107 1.49 8.00 7.24
C LEU A 107 0.00 7.78 6.94
N ARG A 108 -0.36 7.55 5.67
CA ARG A 108 -1.74 7.26 5.26
C ARG A 108 -2.24 5.96 5.92
N GLN A 109 -1.43 4.91 5.91
CA GLN A 109 -1.82 3.61 6.45
C GLN A 109 -1.88 3.59 7.99
N THR A 110 -1.12 4.45 8.66
CA THR A 110 -1.15 4.62 10.12
C THR A 110 -2.17 5.66 10.59
N GLY A 111 -3.04 6.17 9.70
CA GLY A 111 -4.12 7.09 10.05
C GLY A 111 -3.70 8.56 10.22
N GLN A 112 -2.45 8.90 9.94
CA GLN A 112 -1.91 10.26 10.06
C GLN A 112 -2.23 11.09 8.80
N ALA A 113 -3.52 11.20 8.48
CA ALA A 113 -4.02 11.71 7.20
C ALA A 113 -3.50 13.13 6.86
N VAL A 114 -3.43 14.03 7.84
CA VAL A 114 -2.95 15.41 7.65
C VAL A 114 -1.47 15.44 7.23
N LEU A 115 -0.64 14.63 7.89
CA LEU A 115 0.79 14.53 7.57
C LEU A 115 0.99 13.84 6.21
N ALA A 116 0.20 12.80 5.92
CA ALA A 116 0.22 12.15 4.61
C ALA A 116 -0.15 13.11 3.49
N GLU A 117 -1.18 13.95 3.68
CA GLU A 117 -1.60 14.95 2.70
C GLU A 117 -0.48 15.96 2.39
N ALA A 118 0.18 16.48 3.44
CA ALA A 118 1.33 17.36 3.27
C ALA A 118 2.46 16.68 2.48
N ALA A 119 2.82 15.45 2.84
CA ALA A 119 3.87 14.70 2.15
C ALA A 119 3.52 14.43 0.67
N TYR A 120 2.28 14.03 0.36
CA TYR A 120 1.85 13.86 -1.03
C TYR A 120 1.84 15.17 -1.82
N LYS A 121 1.47 16.30 -1.19
CA LYS A 121 1.56 17.64 -1.81
C LYS A 121 2.99 18.00 -2.18
N HIS A 122 3.99 17.64 -1.37
CA HIS A 122 5.40 17.84 -1.71
C HIS A 122 5.84 17.06 -2.96
N LEU A 123 5.20 15.93 -3.27
CA LEU A 123 5.55 15.15 -4.47
C LEU A 123 5.05 15.79 -5.78
N LEU A 124 4.07 16.70 -5.72
CA LEU A 124 3.44 17.27 -6.92
C LEU A 124 4.39 18.11 -7.78
N THR A 125 5.52 18.55 -7.22
CA THR A 125 6.56 19.30 -7.94
C THR A 125 7.80 18.45 -8.23
N THR A 126 7.68 17.13 -8.20
CA THR A 126 8.77 16.16 -8.39
C THR A 126 8.45 15.19 -9.53
N PRO A 127 9.42 14.38 -10.01
CA PRO A 127 9.13 13.29 -10.95
C PRO A 127 8.12 12.24 -10.43
N LEU A 128 7.83 12.24 -9.12
CA LEU A 128 6.84 11.37 -8.49
C LEU A 128 5.46 12.04 -8.34
N GLU A 129 5.16 13.08 -9.11
CA GLU A 129 3.86 13.78 -9.05
C GLU A 129 2.65 12.84 -9.22
N SER A 130 2.80 11.78 -10.02
CA SER A 130 1.78 10.73 -10.17
C SER A 130 1.43 10.06 -8.85
N ALA A 131 2.45 9.70 -8.05
CA ALA A 131 2.26 9.12 -6.73
C ALA A 131 1.63 10.13 -5.75
N GLY A 132 2.02 11.41 -5.84
CA GLY A 132 1.39 12.49 -5.08
C GLY A 132 -0.11 12.62 -5.35
N TYR A 133 -0.49 12.75 -6.63
CA TYR A 133 -1.90 12.81 -7.02
C TYR A 133 -2.67 11.55 -6.64
N ARG A 134 -2.07 10.35 -6.80
CA ARG A 134 -2.69 9.10 -6.39
C ARG A 134 -2.95 9.07 -4.88
N GLY A 135 -1.96 9.42 -4.08
CA GLY A 135 -2.08 9.47 -2.61
C GLY A 135 -3.16 10.43 -2.12
N LEU A 136 -3.21 11.64 -2.70
CA LEU A 136 -4.28 12.61 -2.43
C LEU A 136 -5.65 12.07 -2.83
N GLY A 137 -5.74 11.36 -3.97
CA GLY A 137 -6.97 10.70 -4.41
C GLY A 137 -7.44 9.61 -3.44
N LEU A 138 -6.51 8.81 -2.90
CA LEU A 138 -6.81 7.79 -1.89
C LEU A 138 -7.28 8.41 -0.56
N LEU A 139 -6.66 9.52 -0.12
CA LEU A 139 -7.13 10.27 1.05
C LEU A 139 -8.53 10.86 0.83
N ALA A 140 -8.80 11.41 -0.36
CA ALA A 140 -10.13 11.89 -0.74
C ALA A 140 -11.18 10.77 -0.73
N GLY A 141 -10.82 9.58 -1.22
CA GLY A 141 -11.68 8.39 -1.16
C GLY A 141 -11.96 7.93 0.28
N ALA A 142 -10.95 7.97 1.15
CA ALA A 142 -11.09 7.58 2.56
C ALA A 142 -12.05 8.50 3.34
N ARG A 143 -12.16 9.78 2.97
CA ARG A 143 -13.16 10.71 3.53
C ARG A 143 -14.53 10.67 2.83
N GLY A 144 -14.71 9.77 1.85
CA GLY A 144 -15.95 9.63 1.09
C GLY A 144 -16.12 10.63 -0.07
N SER A 145 -15.14 11.52 -0.31
CA SER A 145 -15.16 12.50 -1.40
C SER A 145 -14.78 11.87 -2.75
N TYR A 146 -15.54 10.87 -3.20
CA TYR A 146 -15.20 10.08 -4.41
C TYR A 146 -15.20 10.91 -5.69
N ALA A 147 -16.01 11.98 -5.75
CA ALA A 147 -16.02 12.89 -6.88
C ALA A 147 -14.64 13.55 -7.10
N GLU A 148 -14.03 14.01 -6.00
CA GLU A 148 -12.70 14.60 -5.97
C GLU A 148 -11.60 13.54 -6.12
N ALA A 149 -11.77 12.37 -5.49
CA ALA A 149 -10.84 11.26 -5.63
C ALA A 149 -10.61 10.90 -7.10
N ALA A 150 -11.66 10.78 -7.90
CA ALA A 150 -11.49 10.47 -9.33
C ALA A 150 -10.85 11.63 -10.13
N GLN A 151 -11.04 12.89 -9.73
CA GLN A 151 -10.33 14.01 -10.36
C GLN A 151 -8.82 13.93 -10.10
N LEU A 152 -8.43 13.68 -8.85
CA LEU A 152 -7.02 13.52 -8.45
C LEU A 152 -6.40 12.28 -9.09
N LEU A 153 -7.10 11.14 -9.09
CA LEU A 153 -6.64 9.92 -9.75
C LEU A 153 -6.57 10.08 -11.28
N GLY A 154 -7.45 10.89 -11.87
CA GLY A 154 -7.35 11.28 -13.28
C GLY A 154 -6.13 12.15 -13.59
N GLN A 155 -5.71 13.01 -12.65
CA GLN A 155 -4.42 13.72 -12.77
C GLN A 155 -3.27 12.72 -12.76
N ALA A 156 -3.23 11.80 -11.80
CA ALA A 156 -2.20 10.76 -11.70
C ALA A 156 -2.15 9.90 -12.99
N GLN A 157 -3.30 9.48 -13.51
CA GLN A 157 -3.38 8.63 -14.72
C GLN A 157 -2.68 9.30 -15.91
N ARG A 158 -2.84 10.62 -16.09
CA ARG A 158 -2.16 11.34 -17.18
C ARG A 158 -0.63 11.29 -17.10
N ARG A 159 -0.08 11.08 -15.91
CA ARG A 159 1.37 10.96 -15.68
C ARG A 159 1.85 9.52 -15.75
N SER A 160 1.01 8.57 -15.32
CA SER A 160 1.32 7.14 -15.32
C SER A 160 0.16 6.33 -15.92
N PRO A 161 -0.03 6.38 -17.25
CA PRO A 161 -1.19 5.78 -17.90
C PRO A 161 -1.21 4.25 -17.88
N THR A 162 -0.10 3.61 -17.52
CA THR A 162 0.08 2.15 -17.49
C THR A 162 0.17 1.56 -16.08
N ASP A 163 -0.08 2.36 -15.04
CA ASP A 163 -0.14 1.83 -13.68
C ASP A 163 -1.52 1.18 -13.41
N ALA A 164 -1.52 -0.15 -13.40
CA ALA A 164 -2.73 -0.94 -13.17
C ALA A 164 -3.42 -0.68 -11.81
N LEU A 165 -2.66 -0.39 -10.73
CA LEU A 165 -3.28 -0.12 -9.43
C LEU A 165 -3.97 1.23 -9.45
N LEU A 166 -3.29 2.25 -9.99
CA LEU A 166 -3.85 3.57 -10.18
C LEU A 166 -5.14 3.55 -11.03
N LEU A 167 -5.13 2.81 -12.15
CA LEU A 167 -6.31 2.65 -12.99
C LEU A 167 -7.45 1.93 -12.24
N SER A 168 -7.11 0.93 -11.42
CA SER A 168 -8.10 0.25 -10.56
C SER A 168 -8.71 1.21 -9.53
N ASP A 169 -7.88 2.03 -8.87
CA ASP A 169 -8.33 3.05 -7.92
C ASP A 169 -9.24 4.08 -8.59
N LEU A 170 -8.88 4.55 -9.79
CA LEU A 170 -9.68 5.50 -10.56
C LEU A 170 -11.05 4.92 -10.92
N GLY A 171 -11.07 3.67 -11.40
CA GLY A 171 -12.31 2.96 -11.68
C GLY A 171 -13.21 2.83 -10.46
N TYR A 172 -12.63 2.43 -9.32
CA TYR A 172 -13.35 2.35 -8.05
C TYR A 172 -13.91 3.70 -7.59
N ALA A 173 -13.11 4.77 -7.67
CA ALA A 173 -13.55 6.11 -7.33
C ALA A 173 -14.70 6.59 -8.23
N ASN A 174 -14.66 6.28 -9.53
CA ASN A 174 -15.75 6.58 -10.46
C ASN A 174 -17.04 5.82 -10.12
N LEU A 175 -16.95 4.52 -9.80
CA LEU A 175 -18.10 3.73 -9.35
C LEU A 175 -18.74 4.34 -8.09
N LYS A 176 -17.92 4.66 -7.08
CA LYS A 176 -18.40 5.24 -5.83
C LYS A 176 -18.91 6.68 -5.97
N ALA A 177 -18.48 7.40 -7.01
CA ALA A 177 -19.01 8.71 -7.38
C ALA A 177 -20.28 8.64 -8.26
N GLY A 178 -20.77 7.44 -8.60
CA GLY A 178 -21.91 7.24 -9.50
C GLY A 178 -21.60 7.50 -10.99
N ARG A 179 -20.32 7.70 -11.35
CA ARG A 179 -19.85 7.88 -12.73
C ARG A 179 -19.56 6.52 -13.37
N LEU A 180 -20.62 5.76 -13.62
CA LEU A 180 -20.50 4.36 -14.04
C LEU A 180 -19.82 4.20 -15.41
N GLU A 181 -20.16 5.07 -16.37
CA GLU A 181 -19.56 5.04 -17.71
C GLU A 181 -18.04 5.28 -17.67
N ASP A 182 -17.59 6.24 -16.84
CA ASP A 182 -16.17 6.60 -16.68
C ASP A 182 -15.37 5.50 -15.96
N ALA A 183 -16.02 4.54 -15.29
CA ALA A 183 -15.34 3.46 -14.59
C ALA A 183 -14.90 2.32 -15.53
N ARG A 184 -15.60 2.12 -16.66
CA ARG A 184 -15.40 0.94 -17.51
C ARG A 184 -13.98 0.83 -18.06
N LEU A 185 -13.53 1.88 -18.76
CA LEU A 185 -12.23 1.88 -19.44
C LEU A 185 -11.05 1.65 -18.48
N PRO A 186 -10.89 2.41 -17.37
CA PRO A 186 -9.75 2.21 -16.47
C PRO A 186 -9.77 0.84 -15.79
N LEU A 187 -10.94 0.28 -15.45
CA LEU A 187 -11.02 -1.07 -14.87
C LEU A 187 -10.60 -2.15 -15.86
N MET A 188 -11.02 -2.04 -17.12
CA MET A 188 -10.60 -2.97 -18.17
C MET A 188 -9.10 -2.89 -18.44
N GLN A 189 -8.54 -1.67 -18.50
CA GLN A 189 -7.10 -1.46 -18.65
C GLN A 189 -6.33 -2.05 -17.46
N ALA A 190 -6.77 -1.81 -16.23
CA ALA A 190 -6.15 -2.36 -15.02
C ALA A 190 -6.07 -3.88 -15.07
N LEU A 191 -7.17 -4.56 -15.44
CA LEU A 191 -7.20 -6.02 -15.53
C LEU A 191 -6.34 -6.56 -16.68
N GLN A 192 -6.27 -5.87 -17.82
CA GLN A 192 -5.42 -6.29 -18.94
C GLN A 192 -3.92 -6.11 -18.63
N LEU A 193 -3.56 -5.02 -17.93
CA LEU A 193 -2.19 -4.76 -17.52
C LEU A 193 -1.73 -5.69 -16.39
N ARG A 194 -2.64 -6.06 -15.48
CA ARG A 194 -2.35 -6.96 -14.37
C ARG A 194 -3.51 -7.93 -14.10
N PRO A 195 -3.58 -9.05 -14.86
CA PRO A 195 -4.67 -10.02 -14.75
C PRO A 195 -4.78 -10.70 -13.40
N ASP A 196 -3.70 -10.77 -12.62
CA ASP A 196 -3.58 -11.40 -11.31
C ASP A 196 -3.87 -10.43 -10.14
N SER A 197 -4.15 -9.16 -10.42
CA SER A 197 -4.49 -8.17 -9.39
C SER A 197 -5.84 -8.47 -8.75
N ALA A 198 -5.84 -9.00 -7.53
CA ALA A 198 -7.06 -9.26 -6.76
C ALA A 198 -7.93 -7.99 -6.60
N GLN A 199 -7.30 -6.82 -6.42
CA GLN A 199 -7.99 -5.53 -6.36
C GLN A 199 -8.67 -5.18 -7.70
N ALA A 200 -7.96 -5.33 -8.83
CA ALA A 200 -8.55 -5.03 -10.14
C ALA A 200 -9.70 -5.98 -10.50
N GLN A 201 -9.55 -7.27 -10.18
CA GLN A 201 -10.60 -8.28 -10.35
C GLN A 201 -11.84 -7.95 -9.50
N ALA A 202 -11.66 -7.58 -8.22
CA ALA A 202 -12.77 -7.20 -7.34
C ALA A 202 -13.49 -5.94 -7.82
N ASN A 203 -12.74 -4.92 -8.25
CA ASN A 203 -13.32 -3.67 -8.75
C ASN A 203 -14.04 -3.87 -10.09
N LEU A 204 -13.56 -4.75 -10.98
CA LEU A 204 -14.31 -5.11 -12.19
C LEU A 204 -15.56 -5.92 -11.88
N ALA A 205 -15.50 -6.87 -10.94
CA ALA A 205 -16.68 -7.59 -10.47
C ALA A 205 -17.74 -6.62 -9.91
N LEU A 206 -17.31 -5.62 -9.14
CA LEU A 206 -18.17 -4.54 -8.65
C LEU A 206 -18.81 -3.75 -9.79
N TYR A 207 -18.04 -3.36 -10.80
CA TYR A 207 -18.59 -2.68 -11.99
C TYR A 207 -19.65 -3.53 -12.70
N LEU A 208 -19.39 -4.83 -12.88
CA LEU A 208 -20.33 -5.75 -13.53
C LEU A 208 -21.61 -5.93 -12.69
N GLU A 209 -21.49 -6.05 -11.37
CA GLU A 209 -22.65 -6.07 -10.47
C GLU A 209 -23.43 -4.76 -10.55
N VAL A 210 -22.79 -3.59 -10.47
CA VAL A 210 -23.49 -2.29 -10.53
C VAL A 210 -24.19 -2.08 -11.88
N THR A 211 -23.59 -2.52 -12.98
CA THR A 211 -24.16 -2.41 -14.34
C THR A 211 -25.08 -3.58 -14.72
N ASN A 212 -25.52 -4.37 -13.75
CA ASN A 212 -26.48 -5.48 -13.91
C ASN A 212 -26.03 -6.62 -14.83
N GLN A 213 -24.72 -6.82 -14.96
CA GLN A 213 -24.09 -7.92 -15.71
C GLN A 213 -23.71 -9.06 -14.76
N GLN A 214 -24.68 -9.57 -14.00
CA GLN A 214 -24.46 -10.51 -12.89
C GLN A 214 -23.82 -11.84 -13.31
N ASP A 215 -24.17 -12.37 -14.48
CA ASP A 215 -23.58 -13.62 -14.98
C ASP A 215 -22.10 -13.45 -15.30
N GLN A 216 -21.72 -12.31 -15.87
CA GLN A 216 -20.32 -11.99 -16.13
C GLN A 216 -19.54 -11.76 -14.83
N ALA A 217 -20.15 -11.08 -13.85
CA ALA A 217 -19.56 -10.88 -12.53
C ALA A 217 -19.28 -12.23 -11.85
N ARG A 218 -20.26 -13.14 -11.86
CA ARG A 218 -20.13 -14.49 -11.31
C ARG A 218 -19.03 -15.28 -12.00
N ALA A 219 -19.04 -15.32 -13.34
CA ALA A 219 -18.01 -16.01 -14.11
C ALA A 219 -16.60 -15.46 -13.82
N LEU A 220 -16.45 -14.13 -13.71
CA LEU A 220 -15.18 -13.51 -13.34
C LEU A 220 -14.73 -13.90 -11.92
N MET A 221 -15.64 -13.85 -10.94
CA MET A 221 -15.35 -14.21 -9.55
C MET A 221 -15.00 -15.70 -9.40
N ASP A 222 -15.63 -16.59 -10.18
CA ASP A 222 -15.34 -18.03 -10.21
C ASP A 222 -14.01 -18.33 -10.89
N ALA A 223 -13.77 -17.75 -12.08
CA ALA A 223 -12.53 -17.94 -12.82
C ALA A 223 -11.27 -17.53 -12.03
N ASN A 224 -11.39 -16.49 -11.19
CA ASN A 224 -10.30 -15.98 -10.36
C ASN A 224 -10.32 -16.53 -8.92
N ARG A 225 -11.18 -17.50 -8.61
CA ARG A 225 -11.29 -18.12 -7.28
C ARG A 225 -11.42 -17.08 -6.14
N MET A 226 -12.19 -16.03 -6.40
CA MET A 226 -12.37 -14.94 -5.44
C MET A 226 -13.00 -15.48 -4.14
N PRO A 227 -12.46 -15.18 -2.94
CA PRO A 227 -13.01 -15.67 -1.69
C PRO A 227 -14.46 -15.23 -1.46
N GLU A 228 -15.29 -16.07 -0.82
CA GLU A 228 -16.71 -15.74 -0.60
C GLU A 228 -16.90 -14.45 0.22
N ALA A 229 -16.01 -14.16 1.16
CA ALA A 229 -16.00 -12.89 1.89
C ALA A 229 -15.90 -11.68 0.93
N THR A 230 -14.97 -11.73 -0.03
CA THR A 230 -14.81 -10.70 -1.05
C THR A 230 -16.02 -10.62 -1.98
N ARG A 231 -16.58 -11.76 -2.40
CA ARG A 231 -17.79 -11.80 -3.24
C ARG A 231 -18.98 -11.14 -2.57
N ARG A 232 -19.18 -11.38 -1.27
CA ARG A 232 -20.22 -10.72 -0.47
C ARG A 232 -19.99 -9.21 -0.41
N ALA A 233 -18.77 -8.78 -0.08
CA ALA A 233 -18.41 -7.36 -0.03
C ALA A 233 -18.65 -6.65 -1.37
N VAL A 234 -18.34 -7.30 -2.50
CA VAL A 234 -18.62 -6.78 -3.84
C VAL A 234 -20.12 -6.58 -4.06
N ARG A 235 -20.96 -7.57 -3.74
CA ARG A 235 -22.42 -7.47 -3.90
C ARG A 235 -23.03 -6.40 -3.01
N GLU A 236 -22.59 -6.31 -1.75
CA GLU A 236 -23.03 -5.29 -0.80
C GLU A 236 -22.65 -3.88 -1.28
N ALA A 237 -21.41 -3.69 -1.73
CA ALA A 237 -20.96 -2.42 -2.29
C ALA A 237 -21.76 -2.05 -3.55
N ALA A 238 -22.11 -3.02 -4.39
CA ALA A 238 -22.92 -2.77 -5.59
C ALA A 238 -24.33 -2.27 -5.22
N GLN A 239 -24.95 -2.87 -4.21
CA GLN A 239 -26.26 -2.43 -3.72
C GLN A 239 -26.21 -1.00 -3.20
N GLN A 240 -25.17 -0.65 -2.42
CA GLN A 240 -24.99 0.73 -1.94
C GLN A 240 -24.87 1.74 -3.08
N ILE A 241 -24.09 1.40 -4.13
CA ILE A 241 -23.89 2.29 -5.28
C ILE A 241 -25.18 2.46 -6.09
N ARG A 242 -25.97 1.40 -6.28
CA ARG A 242 -27.24 1.47 -7.02
C ARG A 242 -28.30 2.38 -6.36
N VAL A 243 -28.18 2.62 -5.04
CA VAL A 243 -29.10 3.48 -4.29
C VAL A 243 -28.62 4.94 -4.26
N LEU A 244 -27.37 5.23 -4.65
CA LEU A 244 -26.89 6.61 -4.73
C LEU A 244 -27.57 7.36 -5.89
N PRO A 245 -28.00 8.62 -5.68
CA PRO A 245 -28.46 9.46 -6.78
C PRO A 245 -27.29 9.68 -7.77
N PRO A 246 -27.56 9.69 -9.09
CA PRO A 246 -26.52 9.97 -10.07
C PRO A 246 -25.91 11.34 -9.81
N SER A 247 -24.59 11.41 -9.65
CA SER A 247 -23.90 12.68 -9.45
C SER A 247 -23.87 13.45 -10.78
N PRO A 248 -24.33 14.70 -10.84
CA PRO A 248 -24.05 15.55 -11.99
C PRO A 248 -22.54 15.87 -11.99
N GLY A 249 -21.81 15.30 -12.94
CA GLY A 249 -20.38 15.51 -13.14
C GLY A 249 -20.08 15.71 -14.62
N PRO A 250 -18.98 16.41 -14.98
CA PRO A 250 -18.82 17.00 -16.30
C PRO A 250 -18.84 15.92 -17.38
N ILE A 251 -19.75 16.10 -18.34
CA ILE A 251 -19.79 15.34 -19.57
C ILE A 251 -18.46 15.61 -20.28
N ALA A 252 -17.52 14.68 -20.21
CA ALA A 252 -16.45 14.64 -21.19
C ALA A 252 -17.12 14.33 -22.52
N VAL A 253 -17.32 15.37 -23.34
CA VAL A 253 -17.78 15.21 -24.73
C VAL A 253 -16.63 14.56 -25.48
N PHE A 254 -16.59 13.23 -25.46
CA PHE A 254 -15.93 12.49 -26.53
C PHE A 254 -16.80 12.69 -27.78
N PRO A 255 -16.22 12.96 -28.97
CA PRO A 255 -17.01 12.97 -30.19
C PRO A 255 -17.70 11.61 -30.32
N SER A 256 -19.03 11.64 -30.20
CA SER A 256 -19.90 10.47 -30.34
C SER A 256 -19.71 9.84 -31.72
N ALA A 257 -18.85 8.83 -31.79
CA ALA A 257 -19.03 7.79 -32.79
C ALA A 257 -20.16 6.90 -32.26
N ILE A 258 -21.30 6.96 -32.92
CA ILE A 258 -22.42 6.03 -32.71
C ILE A 258 -21.86 4.62 -32.88
N ALA A 259 -21.71 3.89 -31.78
CA ALA A 259 -21.48 2.47 -31.78
C ALA A 259 -22.46 1.87 -30.77
N GLU A 260 -23.37 1.05 -31.28
CA GLU A 260 -24.32 0.27 -30.50
C GLU A 260 -23.64 -0.44 -29.31
N PRO A 261 -24.34 -0.70 -28.20
CA PRO A 261 -23.78 -1.46 -27.09
C PRO A 261 -23.56 -2.90 -27.55
N ALA A 262 -22.36 -3.20 -28.04
CA ALA A 262 -21.94 -4.56 -28.29
C ALA A 262 -21.92 -5.30 -26.95
N THR A 263 -22.95 -6.10 -26.69
CA THR A 263 -23.04 -7.12 -25.65
C THR A 263 -22.14 -8.30 -26.00
N THR A 264 -20.87 -8.04 -26.30
CA THR A 264 -19.89 -9.11 -26.49
C THR A 264 -19.44 -9.60 -25.10
N PRO A 265 -19.54 -10.92 -24.82
CA PRO A 265 -19.06 -11.46 -23.56
C PRO A 265 -17.56 -11.18 -23.41
N LEU A 266 -17.15 -10.72 -22.23
CA LEU A 266 -15.75 -10.51 -21.84
C LEU A 266 -14.98 -11.83 -21.88
N THR A 267 -14.55 -12.24 -23.07
CA THR A 267 -13.62 -13.36 -23.25
C THR A 267 -12.22 -12.81 -23.04
N LEU A 268 -11.69 -12.98 -21.82
CA LEU A 268 -10.26 -12.80 -21.54
C LEU A 268 -9.49 -13.84 -22.37
N LYS A 269 -9.04 -13.45 -23.58
CA LYS A 269 -8.05 -14.24 -24.32
C LYS A 269 -6.79 -14.29 -23.45
N ARG A 270 -6.37 -15.50 -23.05
CA ARG A 270 -5.06 -15.72 -22.42
C ARG A 270 -3.99 -15.07 -23.30
N SER A 271 -3.20 -14.18 -22.73
CA SER A 271 -2.10 -13.52 -23.43
C SER A 271 -1.14 -14.59 -23.97
N ARG A 272 -0.97 -14.60 -25.29
CA ARG A 272 -0.07 -15.50 -26.01
C ARG A 272 1.37 -14.96 -26.00
N TRP A 273 1.82 -14.46 -24.86
CA TRP A 273 3.20 -13.98 -24.68
C TRP A 273 3.94 -14.87 -23.68
N SER A 274 4.00 -16.15 -24.02
CA SER A 274 4.89 -17.12 -23.40
C SER A 274 5.54 -17.91 -24.52
N GLY A 275 6.72 -17.46 -24.95
CA GLY A 275 7.57 -18.23 -25.85
C GLY A 275 8.33 -17.40 -26.88
N THR A 276 9.43 -16.78 -26.47
CA THR A 276 10.68 -16.68 -27.25
C THR A 276 11.83 -16.30 -26.30
N GLY A 277 12.21 -17.24 -25.43
CA GLY A 277 13.52 -17.27 -24.80
C GLY A 277 14.29 -18.44 -25.40
N GLY A 278 15.27 -18.17 -26.27
CA GLY A 278 16.18 -19.15 -26.87
C GLY A 278 17.02 -18.52 -27.98
N PRO A 279 18.34 -18.81 -28.07
CA PRO A 279 19.37 -17.81 -28.31
C PRO A 279 19.61 -17.49 -29.80
N MET A 280 19.80 -16.20 -30.12
CA MET A 280 20.42 -15.80 -31.38
C MET A 280 21.92 -16.07 -31.31
N GLN A 281 22.35 -17.18 -31.90
CA GLN A 281 23.70 -17.31 -32.43
C GLN A 281 23.77 -16.50 -33.72
N ALA A 282 24.69 -15.53 -33.72
CA ALA A 282 25.06 -14.78 -34.91
C ALA A 282 25.96 -15.64 -35.80
N THR A 283 25.54 -15.90 -37.03
CA THR A 283 26.48 -16.17 -38.13
C THR A 283 25.99 -15.48 -39.39
N ALA A 284 26.90 -14.71 -39.97
CA ALA A 284 26.76 -13.93 -41.18
C ALA A 284 26.46 -14.77 -42.42
N SER A 285 25.80 -14.18 -43.40
CA SER A 285 25.95 -14.50 -44.82
C SER A 285 25.46 -13.31 -45.64
N VAL A 286 26.42 -12.49 -46.07
CA VAL A 286 26.28 -11.52 -47.16
C VAL A 286 26.55 -12.29 -48.45
N VAL A 287 25.61 -12.25 -49.40
CA VAL A 287 25.89 -12.58 -50.81
C VAL A 287 25.14 -11.58 -51.70
N GLU A 288 25.94 -10.87 -52.49
CA GLU A 288 25.64 -9.95 -53.61
C GLU A 288 24.87 -10.63 -54.76
N ALA A 289 23.81 -10.02 -55.30
CA ALA A 289 23.75 -9.22 -56.57
C ALA A 289 23.07 -10.00 -57.74
N PRO A 290 22.95 -9.46 -58.97
CA PRO A 290 22.11 -8.32 -59.43
C PRO A 290 21.33 -8.62 -60.73
N LEU A 291 20.32 -7.81 -61.13
CA LEU A 291 19.78 -7.76 -62.51
C LEU A 291 19.20 -6.35 -62.80
N THR A 292 19.92 -5.45 -63.49
CA THR A 292 19.94 -5.14 -64.96
C THR A 292 18.83 -4.21 -65.47
N LEU A 293 19.25 -2.96 -65.71
CA LEU A 293 19.00 -2.05 -66.85
C LEU A 293 17.84 -2.33 -67.83
N ASN A 294 16.98 -1.32 -68.03
CA ASN A 294 16.64 -0.84 -69.39
C ASN A 294 16.18 0.64 -69.38
N SER A 295 16.78 1.43 -70.28
CA SER A 295 16.43 2.83 -70.63
C SER A 295 15.78 2.81 -72.04
N PRO A 296 15.58 3.93 -72.79
CA PRO A 296 15.33 5.34 -72.45
C PRO A 296 14.09 5.92 -73.20
N SER A 297 13.64 7.15 -72.90
CA SER A 297 13.31 8.15 -73.94
C SER A 297 13.13 9.55 -73.36
N ARG A 298 13.44 10.54 -74.20
CA ARG A 298 13.52 11.98 -73.96
C ARG A 298 12.15 12.65 -73.89
N GLY A 299 12.09 13.79 -73.22
CA GLY A 299 11.09 14.83 -73.49
C GLY A 299 11.03 15.89 -72.39
N THR A 300 11.59 17.07 -72.67
CA THR A 300 11.16 18.33 -72.08
C THR A 300 10.84 19.27 -73.23
N PRO A 301 9.88 20.19 -73.09
CA PRO A 301 8.53 20.03 -72.54
C PRO A 301 7.58 19.28 -73.50
#